data_AF-A0A1B7X8F9-F1
#
_entry.id   AF-A0A1B7X8F9-F1
#
_cell.length_a   1.000
_cell.length_b   1.000
_cell.length_c   1.000
_cell.angle_alpha   90.00
_cell.angle_beta   90.00
_cell.angle_gamma   90.00
#
_symmetry.space_group_name_H-M   'P 1'
#
loop_
_entity.id
_entity.type
_entity.pdbx_description
1 polymer ?
#
loop_
_entity_poly.entity_id
_entity_poly.type
_entity_poly.pdbx_seq_one_letter_code
_entity_poly.pdbx_strand_id
1 'polypeptide(L)'
;MNFKDEDDAIDQLILSGALEVAGIDMNTGEPIYNFTEKLIEVSPELHKEVSLYFSRETMSLWSHGFLDMDVTEKNPIVTLTPKALDDAEVSKLSKESQATLSEIIRVILSDK
;
A
#
# COMPACT_ATOMS: atom_id res chain seq x y z
N MET A 1 2.34 4.54 20.68
CA MET A 1 3.78 4.17 20.70
C MET A 1 4.61 5.46 20.83
N ASN A 2 5.85 5.39 21.30
CA ASN A 2 6.74 6.55 21.38
C ASN A 2 8.04 6.21 20.65
N PHE A 3 8.14 6.66 19.40
CA PHE A 3 9.27 6.38 18.51
C PHE A 3 10.33 7.47 18.66
N LYS A 4 11.59 7.08 18.66
CA LYS A 4 12.74 8.01 18.72
C LYS A 4 13.10 8.55 17.33
N ASP A 5 13.01 7.68 16.33
CA ASP A 5 13.27 7.94 14.91
C ASP A 5 12.55 6.87 14.05
N GLU A 6 12.76 6.90 12.74
CA GLU A 6 12.12 5.99 11.78
C GLU A 6 12.60 4.54 11.94
N ASP A 7 13.90 4.32 12.19
CA ASP A 7 14.46 2.98 12.39
C ASP A 7 13.91 2.33 13.66
N ASP A 8 13.85 3.07 14.77
CA ASP A 8 13.22 2.63 16.02
C ASP A 8 11.73 2.35 15.85
N ALA A 9 11.04 3.09 14.99
CA ALA A 9 9.64 2.83 14.67
C ALA A 9 9.47 1.49 13.94
N ILE A 10 10.28 1.24 12.91
CA ILE A 10 10.28 -0.02 12.15
C ILE A 10 10.59 -1.19 13.08
N ASP A 11 11.66 -1.09 13.88
CA ASP A 11 12.07 -2.15 14.81
C ASP A 11 10.98 -2.49 15.82
N GLN A 12 10.36 -1.49 16.45
CA GLN A 12 9.27 -1.72 17.41
C GLN A 12 8.04 -2.36 16.76
N LEU A 13 7.71 -1.97 15.54
CA LEU A 13 6.60 -2.54 14.79
C LEU A 13 6.89 -3.99 14.36
N ILE A 14 8.13 -4.32 13.97
CA ILE A 14 8.55 -5.70 13.70
C ILE A 14 8.48 -6.55 14.97
N LEU A 15 9.05 -6.06 16.08
CA LEU A 15 9.07 -6.78 17.36
C LEU A 15 7.67 -7.03 17.93
N SER A 16 6.73 -6.14 17.66
CA SER A 16 5.31 -6.31 18.04
C SER A 16 4.52 -7.17 17.06
N GLY A 17 5.13 -7.57 15.94
CA GLY A 17 4.51 -8.34 14.87
C GLY A 17 3.55 -7.53 14.00
N ALA A 18 3.53 -6.20 14.12
CA ALA A 18 2.70 -5.30 13.33
C ALA A 18 3.27 -5.00 11.93
N LEU A 19 4.56 -5.25 11.73
CA LEU A 19 5.27 -5.23 10.44
C LEU A 19 5.99 -6.56 10.21
N GLU A 20 6.12 -6.93 8.94
CA GLU A 20 6.94 -8.06 8.49
C GLU A 20 7.74 -7.69 7.22
N VAL A 21 8.88 -8.35 7.01
CA VAL A 21 9.68 -8.17 5.79
C VAL A 21 9.01 -8.93 4.65
N ALA A 22 8.58 -8.21 3.62
CA ALA A 22 7.92 -8.73 2.43
C ALA A 22 8.89 -8.99 1.27
N GLY A 23 10.09 -8.40 1.30
CA GLY A 23 11.09 -8.57 0.25
C GLY A 23 12.25 -7.58 0.36
N ILE A 24 13.02 -7.46 -0.71
CA ILE A 24 14.11 -6.50 -0.86
C ILE A 24 13.89 -5.76 -2.18
N ASP A 25 13.97 -4.44 -2.15
CA ASP A 25 14.00 -3.61 -3.36
C ASP A 25 15.32 -3.87 -4.11
N MET A 26 15.24 -4.33 -5.36
CA MET A 26 16.45 -4.68 -6.13
C MET A 26 17.27 -3.47 -6.58
N ASN A 27 16.71 -2.27 -6.54
CA ASN A 27 17.38 -1.04 -6.94
C ASN A 27 18.11 -0.39 -5.76
N THR A 28 17.50 -0.38 -4.57
CA THR A 28 18.07 0.26 -3.37
C THR A 28 18.77 -0.73 -2.44
N GLY A 29 18.36 -2.01 -2.46
CA GLY A 29 18.80 -3.02 -1.50
C GLY A 29 18.09 -2.92 -0.14
N GLU A 30 17.10 -2.05 0.00
CA GLU A 30 16.37 -1.84 1.25
C GLU A 30 15.27 -2.90 1.44
N PRO A 31 14.95 -3.29 2.68
CA PRO A 31 13.84 -4.19 2.96
C PRO A 31 12.50 -3.51 2.61
N ILE A 32 11.61 -4.27 1.98
CA ILE A 32 10.21 -3.88 1.79
C ILE A 32 9.40 -4.50 2.92
N TYR A 33 8.51 -3.72 3.53
CA TYR A 33 7.70 -4.18 4.66
C TYR A 33 6.22 -4.24 4.32
N ASN A 34 5.51 -5.20 4.91
CA ASN A 34 4.06 -5.27 4.92
C ASN A 34 3.53 -5.06 6.34
N PHE A 35 2.40 -4.35 6.47
CA PHE A 35 1.64 -4.33 7.71
C PHE A 35 0.87 -5.65 7.88
N THR A 36 0.78 -6.13 9.11
CA THR A 36 -0.01 -7.31 9.45
C THR A 36 -1.33 -6.91 10.12
N GLU A 37 -2.26 -7.87 10.27
CA GLU A 37 -3.50 -7.67 11.04
C GLU A 37 -3.23 -7.25 12.50
N LYS A 38 -2.05 -7.59 13.03
CA LYS A 38 -1.65 -7.25 14.41
C LYS A 38 -1.56 -5.74 14.64
N LEU A 39 -1.38 -4.95 13.58
CA LEU A 39 -1.36 -3.49 13.66
C LEU A 39 -2.64 -2.93 14.28
N ILE A 40 -3.81 -3.57 14.04
CA ILE A 40 -5.11 -3.16 14.62
C ILE A 40 -5.03 -3.16 16.15
N GLU A 41 -4.37 -4.15 16.74
CA GLU A 41 -4.24 -4.28 18.20
C GLU A 41 -3.10 -3.42 18.75
N VAL A 42 -1.98 -3.36 18.03
CA VAL A 42 -0.74 -2.70 18.47
C VAL A 42 -0.86 -1.18 18.39
N SER A 43 -1.44 -0.67 17.31
CA SER A 43 -1.66 0.75 17.09
C SER A 43 -2.92 0.98 16.22
N PRO A 44 -4.12 0.99 16.84
CA PRO A 44 -5.37 1.22 16.12
C PRO A 44 -5.40 2.56 15.37
N GLU A 45 -4.70 3.56 15.90
CA GLU A 45 -4.56 4.89 15.29
C GLU A 45 -3.76 4.81 13.99
N LEU A 46 -2.57 4.20 14.03
CA LEU A 46 -1.74 4.02 12.83
C LEU A 46 -2.46 3.15 11.80
N HIS A 47 -3.13 2.08 12.21
CA HIS A 47 -3.95 1.27 11.32
C HIS A 47 -5.02 2.12 10.61
N LYS A 48 -5.71 2.99 11.35
CA LYS A 48 -6.73 3.88 10.79
C LYS A 48 -6.14 4.87 9.79
N GLU A 49 -4.98 5.46 10.10
CA GLU A 49 -4.30 6.40 9.20
C GLU A 49 -3.87 5.72 7.90
N VAL A 50 -3.23 4.56 7.99
CA VAL A 50 -2.81 3.76 6.83
C VAL A 50 -4.02 3.33 6.01
N SER A 51 -5.09 2.86 6.65
CA SER A 51 -6.33 2.48 5.95
C SER A 51 -6.94 3.66 5.20
N LEU A 52 -6.97 4.84 5.82
CA LEU A 52 -7.51 6.05 5.21
C LEU A 52 -6.64 6.52 4.03
N TYR A 53 -5.32 6.42 4.16
CA TYR A 53 -4.37 6.72 3.10
C TYR A 53 -4.63 5.84 1.88
N PHE A 54 -4.61 4.51 2.05
CA PHE A 54 -4.88 3.57 0.95
C PHE A 54 -6.29 3.73 0.36
N SER A 55 -7.30 4.03 1.18
CA SER A 55 -8.66 4.30 0.68
C SER A 55 -8.68 5.52 -0.25
N ARG A 56 -7.98 6.60 0.09
CA ARG A 56 -7.90 7.82 -0.71
C ARG A 56 -7.14 7.59 -2.01
N GLU A 57 -5.99 6.93 -1.94
CA GLU A 57 -5.20 6.64 -3.13
C GLU A 57 -5.92 5.68 -4.09
N THR A 58 -6.58 4.64 -3.54
CA THR A 58 -7.38 3.70 -4.34
C THR A 58 -8.54 4.42 -5.04
N MET A 59 -9.26 5.29 -4.33
CA MET A 59 -10.32 6.12 -4.92
C MET A 59 -9.79 7.07 -5.99
N SER A 60 -8.62 7.67 -5.76
CA SER A 60 -7.96 8.54 -6.73
C SER A 60 -7.64 7.75 -8.01
N LEU A 61 -6.94 6.61 -7.90
CA LEU A 61 -6.56 5.77 -9.03
C LEU A 61 -7.78 5.25 -9.81
N TRP A 62 -8.84 4.85 -9.11
CA TRP A 62 -10.12 4.48 -9.73
C TRP A 62 -10.74 5.65 -10.50
N SER A 63 -10.83 6.83 -9.88
CA SER A 63 -11.42 8.01 -10.54
C SER A 63 -10.64 8.45 -11.80
N HIS A 64 -9.35 8.11 -11.88
CA HIS A 64 -8.49 8.35 -13.03
C HIS A 64 -8.46 7.18 -14.04
N GLY A 65 -9.22 6.10 -13.78
CA GLY A 65 -9.41 4.95 -14.67
C GLY A 65 -8.29 3.91 -14.63
N PHE A 66 -7.43 3.91 -13.61
CA PHE A 66 -6.37 2.90 -13.44
C PHE A 66 -6.88 1.64 -12.73
N LEU A 67 -7.89 1.79 -11.87
CA LEU A 67 -8.52 0.68 -11.15
C LEU A 67 -9.99 0.57 -11.54
N ASP A 68 -10.51 -0.65 -11.49
CA ASP A 68 -11.94 -0.95 -11.62
C ASP A 68 -12.45 -1.57 -10.31
N MET A 69 -13.53 -1.01 -9.79
CA MET A 69 -14.18 -1.43 -8.55
C MET A 69 -15.62 -0.88 -8.46
N ASP A 70 -16.51 -1.64 -7.82
CA ASP A 70 -17.84 -1.14 -7.45
C ASP A 70 -17.75 -0.37 -6.13
N VAL A 71 -17.62 0.95 -6.22
CA VAL A 71 -17.51 1.84 -5.05
C VAL A 71 -18.76 1.89 -4.15
N THR A 72 -19.86 1.23 -4.54
CA THR A 72 -21.06 1.13 -3.70
C THR A 72 -21.02 -0.06 -2.75
N GLU A 73 -20.14 -1.03 -2.99
CA GLU A 73 -19.95 -2.18 -2.11
C GLU A 73 -19.16 -1.81 -0.85
N LYS A 74 -19.51 -2.46 0.27
CA LYS A 74 -18.80 -2.26 1.54
C LYS A 74 -17.35 -2.78 1.49
N ASN A 75 -17.09 -3.78 0.67
CA ASN A 75 -15.77 -4.39 0.50
C ASN A 75 -15.57 -4.72 -0.99
N PRO A 76 -15.27 -3.71 -1.82
CA PRO A 76 -15.23 -3.90 -3.26
C PRO A 76 -14.03 -4.74 -3.68
N ILE A 77 -14.23 -5.57 -4.69
CA ILE A 77 -13.12 -6.25 -5.37
C ILE A 77 -12.43 -5.22 -6.26
N VAL A 78 -11.14 -4.99 -6.01
CA VAL A 78 -10.31 -4.08 -6.80
C VAL A 78 -9.61 -4.86 -7.90
N THR A 79 -9.72 -4.40 -9.13
CA THR A 79 -9.02 -4.98 -10.29
C THR A 79 -8.28 -3.93 -11.10
N LEU A 80 -7.27 -4.36 -11.86
CA LEU A 80 -6.48 -3.49 -12.72
C LEU A 80 -7.18 -3.29 -14.06
N THR A 81 -7.24 -2.05 -14.56
CA THR A 81 -7.62 -1.79 -15.95
C THR A 81 -6.39 -1.93 -16.86
N PRO A 82 -6.58 -2.02 -18.20
CA PRO A 82 -5.44 -1.97 -19.12
C PRO A 82 -4.59 -0.70 -18.99
N LYS A 83 -5.18 0.41 -18.53
CA LYS A 83 -4.49 1.69 -18.32
C LYS A 83 -3.43 1.61 -17.21
N ALA A 84 -3.63 0.75 -16.21
CA ALA A 84 -2.64 0.50 -15.16
C ALA A 84 -1.35 -0.15 -15.65
N LEU A 85 -1.36 -0.74 -16.84
CA LEU A 85 -0.20 -1.40 -17.45
C LEU A 85 0.39 -0.58 -18.61
N ASP A 86 -0.09 0.64 -18.83
CA ASP A 86 0.43 1.55 -19.85
C ASP A 86 1.41 2.55 -19.21
N ASP A 87 2.70 2.32 -19.45
CA ASP A 87 3.80 3.16 -18.93
C ASP A 87 3.61 4.65 -19.26
N ALA A 88 3.07 4.98 -20.43
CA ALA A 88 2.85 6.36 -20.83
C ALA A 88 1.73 7.01 -20.01
N GLU A 89 0.67 6.27 -19.69
CA GLU A 89 -0.40 6.75 -18.81
C GLU A 89 0.05 6.83 -17.34
N VAL A 90 0.77 5.81 -16.86
CA VAL A 90 1.32 5.77 -15.50
C VAL A 90 2.30 6.92 -15.27
N SER A 91 3.12 7.27 -16.26
CA SER A 91 4.08 8.37 -16.15
C SER A 91 3.43 9.74 -15.92
N LYS A 92 2.14 9.90 -16.22
CA LYS A 92 1.37 11.14 -16.00
C LYS A 92 0.89 11.31 -14.55
N LEU A 93 0.89 10.24 -13.76
CA LEU A 93 0.55 10.29 -12.34
C LEU A 93 1.64 11.01 -11.54
N SER A 94 1.30 11.48 -10.33
CA SER A 94 2.30 11.93 -9.37
C SER A 94 3.24 10.78 -9.00
N LYS A 95 4.45 11.09 -8.50
CA LYS A 95 5.40 10.05 -8.06
C LYS A 95 4.84 9.17 -6.94
N GLU A 96 4.06 9.78 -6.05
CA GLU A 96 3.36 9.08 -4.99
C GLU A 96 2.31 8.10 -5.55
N SER A 97 1.43 8.55 -6.46
CA SER A 97 0.43 7.66 -7.05
C SER A 97 1.03 6.58 -7.96
N GLN A 98 2.20 6.84 -8.58
CA GLN A 98 2.98 5.80 -9.29
C GLN A 98 3.45 4.70 -8.33
N ALA A 99 3.98 5.09 -7.15
CA ALA A 99 4.41 4.14 -6.14
C ALA A 99 3.21 3.33 -5.59
N THR A 100 2.11 4.00 -5.24
CA THR A 100 0.91 3.33 -4.74
C THR A 100 0.30 2.37 -5.76
N LEU A 101 0.22 2.77 -7.04
CA LEU A 101 -0.25 1.88 -8.11
C LEU A 101 0.66 0.65 -8.26
N SER A 102 1.98 0.84 -8.17
CA SER A 102 2.95 -0.27 -8.24
C SER A 102 2.75 -1.26 -7.09
N GLU A 103 2.51 -0.77 -5.88
CA GLU A 103 2.22 -1.63 -4.72
C GLU A 103 0.89 -2.37 -4.86
N ILE A 104 -0.16 -1.72 -5.36
CA ILE A 104 -1.45 -2.39 -5.64
C ILE A 104 -1.26 -3.50 -6.68
N ILE A 105 -0.52 -3.23 -7.76
CA ILE A 105 -0.20 -4.24 -8.79
C ILE A 105 0.58 -5.40 -8.15
N ARG A 106 1.60 -5.11 -7.33
CA ARG A 106 2.40 -6.12 -6.64
C ARG A 106 1.53 -7.03 -5.80
N VAL A 107 0.64 -6.48 -4.98
CA VAL A 107 -0.26 -7.26 -4.12
C VAL A 107 -1.21 -8.13 -4.95
N ILE A 108 -1.89 -7.56 -5.95
CA ILE A 108 -2.83 -8.29 -6.82
C ILE A 108 -2.14 -9.43 -7.57
N LEU A 109 -0.89 -9.26 -7.98
CA LEU A 109 -0.13 -10.29 -8.70
C LEU A 109 0.53 -11.31 -7.77
N SER A 110 0.81 -10.96 -6.52
CA SER A 110 1.40 -11.86 -5.52
C SER A 110 0.36 -12.77 -4.84
N ASP A 111 -0.92 -12.39 -4.90
CA ASP A 111 -2.05 -13.16 -4.35
C ASP A 111 -2.54 -14.31 -5.29
N LYS A 112 -1.72 -14.66 -6.30
CA LYS A 112 -1.96 -15.76 -7.25
C LYS A 112 -0.91 -16.86 -7.10
#